data_AF-A0A3D1IIQ0-F1
#
_entry.id   AF-A0A3D1IIQ0-F1
#
_cell.length_a   1.000
_cell.length_b   1.000
_cell.length_c   1.000
_cell.angle_alpha   90.00
_cell.angle_beta   90.00
_cell.angle_gamma   90.00
#
_symmetry.space_group_name_H-M   'P 1'
#
loop_
_entity.id
_entity.type
_entity.pdbx_description
1 polymer ?
#
loop_
_entity_poly.entity_id
_entity_poly.type
_entity_poly.pdbx_seq_one_letter_code
_entity_poly.pdbx_strand_id
1 'polypeptide(L)'
;MTIRAQLAGLLLAGAAGCSAPAPPAPFDVVEASIAELGTAMDEGRITSEQLVEQYLARIEAYDERGPALNTIIALNPGALATARALDTERLETGSRGPLHGVPILLKDNYDMA
;
A
#
# COMPACT_ATOMS: atom_id res chain seq x y z
N MET A 1 -60.19 4.80 -36.57
CA MET A 1 -60.34 3.88 -35.42
C MET A 1 -59.76 2.53 -35.84
N THR A 2 -58.60 2.17 -35.27
CA THR A 2 -57.95 0.83 -35.21
C THR A 2 -57.55 0.12 -36.52
N ILE A 3 -56.47 -0.64 -36.72
CA ILE A 3 -55.21 -1.10 -36.05
C ILE A 3 -54.40 -1.81 -37.18
N ARG A 4 -53.10 -2.09 -36.98
CA ARG A 4 -52.18 -3.07 -37.66
C ARG A 4 -51.09 -2.41 -38.51
N ALA A 5 -49.82 -2.78 -38.48
CA ALA A 5 -49.01 -3.70 -37.68
C ALA A 5 -47.55 -3.39 -38.04
N GLN A 6 -46.67 -3.22 -37.07
CA GLN A 6 -45.23 -3.31 -37.32
C GLN A 6 -44.63 -4.23 -36.25
N LEU A 7 -44.16 -5.39 -36.71
CA LEU A 7 -43.36 -6.31 -35.90
C LEU A 7 -42.03 -5.61 -35.60
N ALA A 8 -41.87 -5.15 -34.36
CA ALA A 8 -40.58 -4.80 -33.81
C ALA A 8 -39.92 -6.09 -33.30
N GLY A 9 -38.96 -6.60 -34.06
CA GLY A 9 -38.05 -7.65 -33.59
C GLY A 9 -37.20 -7.09 -32.46
N LEU A 10 -37.46 -7.52 -31.23
CA LEU A 10 -36.65 -7.19 -30.07
C LEU A 10 -35.47 -8.16 -30.02
N LEU A 11 -34.32 -7.77 -30.57
CA LEU A 11 -33.04 -8.40 -30.25
C LEU A 11 -32.68 -8.03 -28.80
N LEU A 12 -32.80 -8.98 -27.87
CA LEU A 12 -32.14 -8.86 -26.58
C LEU A 12 -30.63 -8.97 -26.80
N ALA A 13 -29.94 -7.84 -26.85
CA ALA A 13 -28.50 -7.79 -26.65
C ALA A 13 -28.22 -8.11 -25.17
N GLY A 14 -27.70 -9.30 -24.90
CA GLY A 14 -27.21 -9.67 -23.57
C GLY A 14 -26.05 -8.77 -23.19
N ALA A 15 -26.25 -7.92 -22.18
CA ALA A 15 -25.17 -7.20 -21.53
C ALA A 15 -24.33 -8.21 -20.74
N ALA A 16 -23.23 -8.65 -21.35
CA ALA A 16 -22.16 -9.33 -20.62
C ALA A 16 -21.58 -8.32 -19.62
N GLY A 17 -21.99 -8.43 -18.36
CA GLY A 17 -21.42 -7.66 -17.27
C GLY A 17 -19.97 -8.06 -17.09
N CYS A 18 -19.03 -7.23 -17.55
CA CYS A 18 -17.66 -7.29 -17.11
C CYS A 18 -17.62 -6.90 -15.63
N SER A 19 -17.60 -7.89 -14.74
CA SER A 19 -17.21 -7.66 -13.35
C SER A 19 -15.71 -7.41 -13.34
N ALA A 20 -15.29 -6.18 -13.07
CA ALA A 20 -13.88 -5.91 -12.79
C ALA A 20 -13.45 -6.73 -11.55
N PRO A 21 -12.24 -7.31 -11.54
CA PRO A 21 -11.73 -7.99 -10.36
C PRO A 21 -11.66 -7.00 -9.19
N ALA A 22 -12.00 -7.47 -7.99
CA ALA A 22 -11.89 -6.67 -6.77
C ALA A 22 -10.42 -6.22 -6.59
N PRO A 23 -10.16 -5.02 -6.04
CA PRO A 23 -8.81 -4.59 -5.72
C PRO A 23 -8.15 -5.65 -4.82
N PRO A 24 -6.83 -5.90 -4.98
CA PRO A 24 -6.12 -6.77 -4.06
C PRO A 24 -6.32 -6.28 -2.63
N ALA A 25 -6.53 -7.21 -1.70
CA ALA A 25 -6.66 -6.88 -0.29
C ALA A 25 -5.41 -6.11 0.19
N PRO A 26 -5.58 -5.10 1.05
CA PRO A 26 -4.44 -4.35 1.58
C PRO A 26 -3.46 -5.31 2.27
N PHE A 27 -2.17 -5.13 1.99
CA PHE A 27 -1.11 -5.92 2.61
C PHE A 27 -1.05 -5.58 4.10
N ASP A 28 -1.18 -6.59 4.96
CA ASP A 28 -1.04 -6.44 6.41
C ASP A 28 0.43 -6.53 6.81
N VAL A 29 0.92 -5.46 7.45
CA VAL A 29 2.30 -5.33 7.92
C VAL A 29 2.55 -6.01 9.26
N VAL A 30 1.48 -6.43 9.96
CA VAL A 30 1.57 -7.07 11.27
C VAL A 30 2.09 -8.50 11.12
N GLU A 31 3.12 -8.85 11.90
CA GLU A 31 3.82 -10.14 11.85
C GLU A 31 4.49 -10.50 10.51
N ALA A 32 4.50 -9.60 9.53
CA ALA A 32 5.24 -9.80 8.28
C ALA A 32 6.76 -9.74 8.54
N SER A 33 7.48 -10.79 8.15
CA SER A 33 8.94 -10.83 8.20
C SER A 33 9.59 -9.94 7.15
N ILE A 34 10.85 -9.56 7.35
CA ILE A 34 11.63 -8.77 6.37
C ILE A 34 11.67 -9.45 4.99
N ALA A 35 11.76 -10.79 4.96
CA ALA A 35 11.76 -11.53 3.70
C ALA A 35 10.40 -11.46 2.98
N GLU A 36 9.29 -11.51 3.71
CA GLU A 36 7.94 -11.36 3.15
C GLU A 36 7.69 -9.93 2.68
N LEU A 37 8.18 -8.92 3.41
CA LEU A 37 8.14 -7.52 2.98
C LEU A 37 8.93 -7.32 1.69
N GLY A 38 10.15 -7.86 1.61
CA GLY A 38 10.98 -7.82 0.41
C GLY A 38 10.27 -8.44 -0.80
N THR A 39 9.73 -9.65 -0.62
CA THR A 39 8.95 -10.36 -1.64
C THR A 39 7.71 -9.56 -2.07
N ALA A 40 6.97 -8.98 -1.11
CA ALA A 40 5.79 -8.18 -1.40
C ALA A 40 6.13 -6.92 -2.21
N MET A 41 7.26 -6.28 -1.93
CA MET A 41 7.73 -5.14 -2.72
C MET A 41 8.20 -5.54 -4.12
N ASP A 42 8.88 -6.69 -4.26
CA ASP A 42 9.30 -7.22 -5.57
C ASP A 42 8.11 -7.62 -6.45
N GLU A 43 7.04 -8.13 -5.83
CA GLU A 43 5.78 -8.47 -6.49
C GLU A 43 4.87 -7.25 -6.73
N GLY A 44 5.25 -6.06 -6.28
CA GLY A 44 4.44 -4.84 -6.40
C GLY A 44 3.16 -4.85 -5.57
N ARG A 45 3.04 -5.73 -4.57
CA ARG A 45 1.89 -5.79 -3.65
C ARG A 45 1.87 -4.65 -2.65
N ILE A 46 3.04 -4.10 -2.32
CA ILE A 46 3.22 -2.94 -1.46
C ILE A 46 4.47 -2.17 -1.90
N THR A 47 4.48 -0.86 -1.71
CA THR A 47 5.66 0.01 -1.89
C THR A 47 6.28 0.36 -0.54
N SER A 48 7.54 0.80 -0.54
CA SER A 48 8.21 1.36 0.64
C SER A 48 7.43 2.54 1.20
N GLU A 49 6.91 3.42 0.33
CA GLU A 49 6.03 4.54 0.72
C GLU A 49 4.79 4.05 1.48
N GLN A 50 4.04 3.11 0.90
CA GLN A 50 2.84 2.54 1.55
C GLN A 50 3.19 1.84 2.87
N LEU A 51 4.34 1.17 2.94
CA LEU A 51 4.82 0.53 4.17
C LEU A 51 5.07 1.56 5.28
N VAL A 52 5.72 2.68 4.95
CA VAL A 52 5.92 3.80 5.89
C VAL A 52 4.59 4.40 6.32
N GLU A 53 3.66 4.65 5.40
CA GLU A 53 2.33 5.18 5.72
C GLU A 53 1.57 4.29 6.70
N GLN A 54 1.61 2.96 6.50
CA GLN A 54 0.98 2.01 7.41
C GLN A 54 1.59 2.05 8.81
N TYR A 55 2.92 2.14 8.94
CA TYR A 55 3.56 2.26 10.25
C TYR A 55 3.30 3.61 10.92
N LEU A 56 3.27 4.71 10.16
CA LEU A 56 2.90 6.03 10.69
C LEU A 56 1.47 6.03 11.23
N ALA A 57 0.53 5.42 10.51
CA ALA A 57 -0.86 5.27 10.99
C ALA A 57 -0.94 4.43 12.27
N ARG A 58 -0.10 3.41 12.43
CA ARG A 58 -0.02 2.62 13.67
C ARG A 58 0.59 3.41 14.82
N ILE A 59 1.63 4.22 14.57
CA ILE A 59 2.22 5.10 15.59
C ILE A 59 1.15 6.08 16.08
N GLU A 60 0.44 6.74 15.17
CA GLU A 60 -0.66 7.66 15.54
C GLU A 60 -1.75 6.93 16.34
N ALA A 61 -2.16 5.73 15.91
CA ALA A 61 -3.22 4.97 16.55
C ALA A 61 -2.85 4.44 17.95
N TYR A 62 -1.60 3.98 18.15
CA TYR A 62 -1.20 3.29 19.37
C TYR A 62 -0.30 4.12 20.29
N ASP A 63 0.63 4.87 19.73
CA ASP A 63 1.60 5.65 20.49
C ASP A 63 1.02 6.98 20.99
N GLU A 64 0.18 7.62 20.16
CA GLU A 64 -0.39 8.95 20.45
C GLU A 64 -1.84 8.89 20.94
N ARG A 65 -2.75 8.28 20.17
CA ARG A 65 -4.20 8.38 20.44
C ARG A 65 -4.78 7.26 21.30
N GLY A 66 -4.27 6.05 21.14
CA GLY A 66 -4.82 4.84 21.77
C GLY A 66 -4.29 4.64 23.18
N PRO A 67 -3.62 3.51 23.49
CA PRO A 67 -3.05 3.25 24.82
C PRO A 67 -1.94 4.23 25.24
N ALA A 68 -1.56 5.18 24.37
CA ALA A 68 -0.55 6.20 24.62
C ALA A 68 0.78 5.58 25.08
N LEU A 69 1.31 4.66 24.26
CA LEU A 69 2.50 3.88 24.62
C LEU A 69 3.74 4.75 24.87
N ASN A 70 3.80 5.95 24.26
CA ASN A 70 4.89 6.91 24.42
C ASN A 70 6.27 6.30 24.16
N THR A 71 6.39 5.61 23.02
CA THR A 71 7.58 4.87 22.58
C THR A 71 8.35 5.57 21.47
N ILE A 72 7.74 6.53 20.76
CA ILE A 72 8.36 7.28 19.66
C ILE A 72 8.68 8.71 20.13
N ILE A 73 9.96 9.05 20.19
CA ILE A 73 10.41 10.38 20.64
C ILE A 73 10.31 11.42 19.51
N ALA A 74 10.66 11.02 18.28
CA ALA A 74 10.60 11.87 17.11
C ALA A 74 10.43 11.03 15.84
N LEU A 75 9.73 11.60 14.86
CA LEU A 75 9.61 11.04 13.51
C LEU A 75 10.53 11.80 12.56
N ASN A 76 11.14 11.07 11.61
CA ASN A 76 11.91 11.70 10.54
C ASN A 76 10.94 12.36 9.54
N PRO A 77 10.96 13.70 9.38
CA PRO A 77 10.06 14.39 8.44
C PRO A 77 10.33 14.02 6.96
N GLY A 78 11.52 13.50 6.66
CA GLY A 78 11.91 13.01 5.34
C GLY A 78 11.54 11.55 5.05
N ALA A 79 10.95 10.81 6.00
CA ALA A 79 10.74 9.36 5.87
C ALA A 79 9.99 8.96 4.58
N LEU A 80 8.88 9.64 4.27
CA LEU A 80 8.11 9.38 3.04
C LEU A 80 8.87 9.75 1.76
N ALA A 81 9.67 10.82 1.80
CA ALA A 81 10.48 11.22 0.64
C ALA A 81 11.59 10.20 0.37
N THR A 82 12.26 9.71 1.41
CA THR A 82 13.24 8.62 1.32
C THR A 82 12.59 7.34 0.81
N ALA A 83 11.40 6.99 1.31
CA ALA A 83 10.67 5.80 0.89
C ALA A 83 10.35 5.81 -0.61
N ARG A 84 9.78 6.93 -1.11
CA ARG A 84 9.53 7.14 -2.55
C ARG A 84 10.79 7.04 -3.39
N ALA A 85 11.91 7.61 -2.93
CA ALA A 85 13.18 7.52 -3.65
C ALA A 85 13.67 6.07 -3.77
N LEU A 86 13.51 5.26 -2.71
CA LEU A 86 13.86 3.85 -2.72
C LEU A 86 12.92 3.01 -3.61
N ASP A 87 11.64 3.38 -3.71
CA ASP A 87 10.71 2.77 -4.65
C ASP A 87 11.13 3.03 -6.10
N THR A 88 11.46 4.29 -6.43
CA THR A 88 12.00 4.64 -7.76
C THR A 88 13.27 3.86 -8.06
N GLU A 89 14.22 3.83 -7.12
CA GLU A 89 15.47 3.10 -7.31
C GLU A 89 15.27 1.60 -7.50
N ARG A 90 14.30 0.99 -6.80
CA ARG A 90 13.96 -0.43 -6.97
C ARG A 90 13.53 -0.71 -8.41
N LEU A 91 12.77 0.19 -9.02
CA LEU A 91 12.32 0.07 -10.41
C LEU A 91 13.45 0.29 -11.41
N GLU A 92 14.37 1.22 -11.13
CA GLU A 92 15.44 1.59 -12.06
C GLU A 92 16.65 0.66 -12.01
N THR A 93 17.09 0.28 -10.81
CA THR A 93 18.35 -0.45 -10.59
C THR A 93 18.19 -1.74 -9.80
N GLY A 94 17.00 -2.01 -9.28
CA GLY A 94 16.73 -3.14 -8.40
C GLY A 94 16.98 -2.84 -6.92
N SER A 95 16.77 -3.85 -6.09
CA SER A 95 16.95 -3.75 -4.63
C SER A 95 18.43 -3.72 -4.23
N ARG A 96 18.79 -2.85 -3.27
CA ARG A 96 20.12 -2.82 -2.63
C ARG A 96 20.41 -4.04 -1.73
N GLY A 97 19.41 -4.84 -1.41
CA GLY A 97 19.50 -5.98 -0.50
C GLY A 97 18.27 -6.13 0.40
N PRO A 98 18.34 -6.98 1.44
CA PRO A 98 17.16 -7.37 2.23
C PRO A 98 16.43 -6.22 2.93
N LEU A 99 17.10 -5.08 3.18
CA LEU A 99 16.53 -3.92 3.87
C LEU A 99 16.12 -2.78 2.93
N HIS A 100 16.20 -2.97 1.61
CA HIS A 100 15.83 -1.92 0.65
C HIS A 100 14.35 -1.54 0.79
N GLY A 101 14.07 -0.32 1.28
CA GLY A 101 12.71 0.17 1.50
C GLY A 101 12.03 -0.33 2.78
N VAL A 102 12.75 -1.03 3.67
CA VAL A 102 12.19 -1.47 4.96
C VAL A 102 12.39 -0.36 6.00
N PRO A 103 11.32 0.20 6.61
CA PRO A 103 11.45 1.23 7.63
C PRO A 103 12.01 0.64 8.93
N ILE A 104 12.85 1.43 9.60
CA ILE A 104 13.48 1.07 10.87
C ILE A 104 13.31 2.20 11.88
N LEU A 105 13.29 1.86 13.17
CA LEU A 105 13.41 2.82 14.25
C LEU A 105 14.82 2.77 14.82
N LEU A 106 15.35 3.95 15.14
CA LEU A 106 16.61 4.10 15.84
C LEU A 106 16.33 4.46 17.29
N LYS A 107 17.12 3.90 18.20
CA LYS A 107 17.09 4.35 19.60
C LYS A 107 17.73 5.74 19.67
N ASP A 108 17.18 6.61 20.52
CA ASP A 108 17.57 8.02 20.65
C ASP A 108 19.01 8.26 21.17
N ASN A 109 19.76 7.19 21.45
CA ASN A 109 21.18 7.27 21.75
C ASN A 109 22.07 7.21 20.49
N TYR A 110 21.48 7.24 19.29
CA TYR A 110 22.17 7.27 18.02
C TYR A 110 21.84 8.56 17.28
N ASP A 111 22.86 9.18 16.69
CA ASP A 111 22.69 10.39 15.89
C ASP A 111 21.98 10.07 14.56
N MET A 112 21.01 10.92 14.21
CA MET A 112 20.38 10.98 12.89
C MET A 112 20.68 12.38 12.32
N ALA A 113 21.23 12.43 11.11
CA ALA A 113 21.60 13.65 10.40
C ALA A 113 20.44 14.24 9.60
#